data_AF-A0A960XL60-F1
#
_entry.id   AF-A0A960XL60-F1
#
_cell.length_a   1.000
_cell.length_b   1.000
_cell.length_c   1.000
_cell.angle_alpha   90.00
_cell.angle_beta   90.00
_cell.angle_gamma   90.00
#
_symmetry.space_group_name_H-M   'P 1'
#
loop_
_entity.id
_entity.type
_entity.pdbx_description
1 polymer ?
#
loop_
_entity_poly.entity_id
_entity_poly.type
_entity_poly.pdbx_seq_one_letter_code
_entity_poly.pdbx_strand_id
1 'polypeptide(L)' 'MSTVQEIEAAIPKLSQPELEEFHAWYEDYLEDRLELSDEVRAKLDESRREIAAGHCTLRQPS' A
#
# COMPACT_ATOMS: atom_id res chain seq x y z
N MET A 1 -21.55 21.20 2.46
CA MET A 1 -21.32 20.15 3.46
C MET A 1 -20.02 19.46 3.09
N SER A 2 -19.23 19.04 4.08
CA SER A 2 -18.03 18.25 3.79
C SER A 2 -18.44 16.83 3.44
N THR A 3 -17.92 16.29 2.35
CA THR A 3 -18.13 14.90 1.94
C THR A 3 -17.77 13.92 3.08
N VAL A 4 -16.80 14.29 3.93
CA VAL A 4 -16.40 13.49 5.11
C VAL A 4 -17.52 13.42 6.13
N GLN A 5 -18.22 14.53 6.40
CA GLN A 5 -19.32 14.57 7.37
C GLN A 5 -20.52 13.72 6.93
N GLU A 6 -20.75 13.62 5.62
CA GLU A 6 -21.81 12.79 5.06
C GLU A 6 -21.48 11.30 5.23
N ILE A 7 -20.22 10.91 5.06
CA ILE A 7 -19.73 9.54 5.29
C ILE A 7 -19.79 9.19 6.78
N GLU A 8 -19.31 10.07 7.67
CA GLU A 8 -19.40 9.87 9.12
C GLU A 8 -20.84 9.68 9.61
N ALA A 9 -21.81 10.36 8.99
CA ALA A 9 -23.23 10.19 9.31
C ALA A 9 -23.85 8.90 8.73
N ALA A 10 -23.20 8.29 7.72
CA ALA A 10 -23.64 7.05 7.09
C ALA A 10 -23.09 5.81 7.80
N ILE A 11 -21.85 5.85 8.30
CA ILE A 11 -21.18 4.72 8.97
C ILE A 11 -22.01 4.10 10.11
N PRO A 12 -22.63 4.87 11.04
CA PRO A 12 -23.43 4.29 12.12
C PRO A 12 -24.72 3.58 11.68
N LYS A 13 -25.12 3.74 10.41
CA LYS A 13 -26.34 3.11 9.86
C LYS A 13 -26.05 1.74 9.24
N LEU A 14 -24.79 1.41 9.05
CA LEU A 14 -24.36 0.12 8.53
C LEU A 14 -24.52 -0.96 9.60
N SER A 15 -24.91 -2.15 9.16
CA SER A 15 -24.86 -3.34 10.00
C SER A 15 -23.42 -3.80 10.22
N GLN A 16 -23.20 -4.66 11.22
CA GLN A 16 -21.88 -5.25 11.52
C GLN A 16 -21.17 -5.84 10.29
N PRO A 17 -21.81 -6.69 9.45
CA PRO A 17 -21.14 -7.23 8.26
C PRO A 17 -20.81 -6.15 7.21
N GLU A 18 -21.68 -5.14 7.05
CA GLU A 18 -21.42 -4.04 6.11
C GLU A 18 -20.26 -3.14 6.60
N LEU A 19 -20.10 -2.99 7.91
CA LEU A 19 -18.94 -2.29 8.50
C LEU A 19 -17.63 -3.05 8.26
N GLU A 20 -17.65 -4.37 8.39
CA GLU A 20 -16.48 -5.22 8.11
C GLU A 20 -16.10 -5.18 6.62
N GLU A 21 -17.09 -5.25 5.72
CA GLU A 21 -16.89 -5.09 4.28
C GLU A 21 -16.32 -3.71 3.93
N PHE A 22 -16.89 -2.65 4.51
CA PHE A 22 -16.39 -1.28 4.31
C PHE A 22 -14.96 -1.10 4.83
N HIS A 23 -14.63 -1.68 5.98
CA HIS A 23 -13.29 -1.60 6.56
C HIS A 23 -12.26 -2.27 5.65
N ALA A 24 -12.53 -3.49 5.19
CA ALA A 24 -11.63 -4.21 4.29
C ALA A 24 -11.40 -3.43 2.98
N TRP A 25 -12.48 -2.93 2.36
CA TRP A 25 -12.37 -2.09 1.17
C TRP A 25 -11.55 -0.81 1.43
N TYR A 26 -11.72 -0.18 2.59
CA TYR A 26 -11.02 1.06 2.91
C TYR A 26 -9.53 0.83 3.15
N GLU A 27 -9.15 -0.29 3.75
CA GLU A 27 -7.75 -0.71 3.89
C GLU A 27 -7.10 -0.93 2.51
N ASP A 28 -7.77 -1.68 1.61
CA ASP A 28 -7.29 -1.90 0.24
C ASP A 28 -7.14 -0.57 -0.52
N TYR A 29 -8.14 0.31 -0.40
CA TYR A 29 -8.11 1.64 -1.03
C TYR A 29 -6.95 2.51 -0.53
N LEU A 30 -6.61 2.41 0.76
CA LEU A 30 -5.45 3.09 1.31
C LEU A 30 -4.16 2.45 0.83
N GLU A 31 -4.07 1.12 0.81
CA GLU A 31 -2.89 0.39 0.34
C GLU A 31 -2.56 0.71 -1.12
N ASP A 32 -3.57 0.78 -1.99
CA ASP A 32 -3.42 1.17 -3.40
C ASP A 32 -2.88 2.61 -3.56
N ARG A 33 -3.13 3.47 -2.58
CA ARG A 33 -2.70 4.88 -2.58
C ARG A 33 -1.43 5.12 -1.78
N LEU A 34 -1.01 4.14 -0.98
CA LEU A 34 0.27 4.16 -0.30
C LEU A 34 1.35 3.88 -1.36
N GLU A 35 1.82 4.97 -1.97
CA GLU A 35 3.04 4.90 -2.73
C GLU A 35 4.21 4.48 -1.82
N LEU A 36 5.14 3.71 -2.39
CA LEU A 36 6.42 3.46 -1.74
C LEU A 36 7.01 4.79 -1.28
N SER A 37 7.39 4.90 -0.01
CA SER A 37 8.04 6.11 0.48
C SER A 37 9.28 6.41 -0.36
N ASP A 38 9.65 7.68 -0.45
CA ASP A 38 10.83 8.09 -1.23
C ASP A 38 12.11 7.39 -0.74
N GLU A 39 12.17 7.03 0.55
CA GLU A 39 13.24 6.21 1.11
C GLU A 39 13.26 4.78 0.53
N VAL A 40 12.10 4.12 0.43
CA VAL A 40 12.02 2.76 -0.14
C VAL A 40 12.32 2.79 -1.63
N ARG A 41 11.84 3.81 -2.35
CA ARG A 41 12.19 4.03 -3.77
C ARG A 41 13.69 4.21 -3.96
N ALA A 42 14.33 5.04 -3.13
CA ALA A 42 15.77 5.28 -3.20
C ALA A 42 16.58 3.98 -2.97
N LYS A 43 16.22 3.18 -1.96
CA LYS A 43 16.87 1.89 -1.67
C LYS A 43 16.72 0.88 -2.81
N LEU A 44 15.56 0.83 -3.45
CA LEU A 44 15.33 -0.05 -4.61
C LEU A 44 16.14 0.39 -5.83
N ASP A 45 16.23 1.69 -6.08
CA ASP A 45 17.06 2.21 -7.18
C ASP A 45 18.55 2.00 -6.92
N GLU A 46 19.02 2.13 -5.68
CA GLU A 46 20.38 1.77 -5.27
C GLU A 46 20.64 0.28 -5.51
N SER A 47 19.76 -0.59 -5.02
CA SER A 47 19.87 -2.05 -5.22
C SER A 47 19.90 -2.41 -6.71
N ARG A 48 19.10 -1.76 -7.56
CA ARG A 48 19.12 -1.96 -9.02
C ARG A 48 20.46 -1.56 -9.63
N ARG A 49 21.08 -0.47 -9.17
CA ARG A 49 22.41 -0.03 -9.64
C ARG A 49 23.50 -1.01 -9.20
N GLU A 50 23.45 -1.51 -7.97
CA GLU A 50 24.41 -2.49 -7.46
C GLU A 50 24.33 -3.82 -8.24
N ILE A 51 23.12 -4.31 -8.50
CA ILE A 51 22.90 -5.50 -9.33
C ILE A 51 23.44 -5.27 -10.75
N ALA A 52 23.15 -4.12 -11.35
CA ALA A 52 23.65 -3.77 -12.69
C ALA A 52 25.18 -3.64 -12.73
N ALA A 53 25.81 -3.19 -11.63
CA ALA A 53 27.26 -3.14 -11.46
C ALA A 53 27.88 -4.52 -11.17
N GLY A 54 27.08 -5.58 -11.08
CA GLY A 54 27.56 -6.94 -10.79
C GLY A 54 27.88 -7.18 -9.31
N HIS A 55 27.47 -6.28 -8.41
CA HIS A 55 27.61 -6.44 -6.97
C HIS A 55 26.49 -7.33 -6.41
N CYS A 56 26.25 -8.48 -7.04
CA CYS A 56 25.28 -9.46 -6.59
C CYS A 56 25.86 -10.87 -6.66
N THR A 57 25.59 -11.67 -5.62
CA THR A 57 25.98 -13.07 -5.57
C THR A 57 24.93 -13.93 -6.26
N LEU A 58 25.20 -14.33 -7.50
CA LEU A 58 24.36 -15.27 -8.24
C LEU A 58 24.84 -16.71 -7.98
N ARG A 59 23.99 -17.54 -7.37
CA ARG A 59 24.25 -18.98 -7.26
C ARG A 59 24.07 -19.61 -8.64
N GLN A 60 25.14 -20.12 -9.23
CA GLN A 60 25.02 -20.98 -10.41
C GLN A 60 24.61 -22.40 -9.99
N PRO A 61 23.59 -23.01 -10.64
CA PRO A 61 23.28 -24.41 -10.42
C PRO A 61 24.43 -25.29 -10.95
N SER A 62 24.83 -26.27 -10.15
CA SER A 62 25.81 -27.32 -10.48
C SER A 62 25.18 -28.46 -11.28
#